data_AF-A0A969EV16-F1
#
_entry.id   AF-A0A969EV16-F1
#
_cell.length_a   1.000
_cell.length_b   1.000
_cell.length_c   1.000
_cell.angle_alpha   90.00
_cell.angle_beta   90.00
_cell.angle_gamma   90.00
#
_symmetry.space_group_name_H-M   'P 1'
#
loop_
_entity.id
_entity.type
_entity.pdbx_description
1 polymer ?
#
loop_
_entity_poly.entity_id
_entity_poly.type
_entity_poly.pdbx_seq_one_letter_code
_entity_poly.pdbx_strand_id
1 'polypeptide(L)' 'MATPALDILVEKLQRLPAERVAEVIDFVDFLAQRSPPPASDLQDFPVDSVGPWPEGLNLSRSELYGDDGR' A
#
# COMPACT_ATOMS: atom_id res chain seq x y z
N MET A 1 7.57 23.51 3.02
CA MET A 1 6.51 24.24 2.29
C MET A 1 5.19 23.59 2.65
N ALA A 2 4.24 24.32 3.23
CA ALA A 2 2.92 23.78 3.56
C ALA A 2 2.23 23.34 2.26
N THR A 3 1.76 22.10 2.21
CA THR A 3 1.06 21.57 1.05
C THR A 3 -0.31 22.25 0.95
N PRO A 4 -0.61 23.00 -0.13
CA PRO A 4 -1.86 23.77 -0.25
C PRO A 4 -3.12 22.89 -0.19
N ALA A 5 -2.97 21.59 -0.46
CA ALA A 5 -4.03 20.60 -0.29
C ALA A 5 -4.47 20.40 1.17
N LEU A 6 -3.56 20.57 2.13
CA LEU A 6 -3.82 20.34 3.55
C LEU A 6 -4.67 21.49 4.13
N ASP A 7 -4.38 22.72 3.73
CA ASP A 7 -5.16 23.91 4.13
C ASP A 7 -6.61 23.84 3.64
N ILE A 8 -6.84 23.38 2.41
CA ILE A 8 -8.18 23.18 1.83
C ILE A 8 -8.98 22.11 2.60
N LEU A 9 -8.31 21.04 3.04
CA LEU A 9 -8.95 19.98 3.83
C LEU A 9 -9.36 20.49 5.22
N VAL A 10 -8.49 21.26 5.87
CA VAL A 10 -8.79 21.89 7.17
C VAL A 10 -10.00 22.83 7.06
N GLU A 11 -10.07 23.66 6.02
CA GLU A 11 -11.22 24.55 5.79
C GLU A 11 -12.54 23.77 5.60
N LYS A 12 -12.49 22.64 4.88
CA LYS A 12 -13.67 21.77 4.68
C LYS A 12 -14.11 21.10 5.98
N LEU A 13 -13.17 20.64 6.81
CA LEU A 13 -13.47 20.05 8.11
C LEU A 13 -14.10 21.07 9.08
N GLN A 14 -13.67 22.33 9.03
CA GLN A 14 -14.23 23.39 9.87
C GLN A 14 -15.67 23.77 9.51
N ARG A 15 -16.08 23.58 8.24
CA ARG A 15 -17.45 23.84 7.77
C ARG A 15 -18.41 22.67 7.98
N LEU A 16 -17.92 21.54 8.49
CA LEU A 16 -18.68 20.30 8.57
C LEU A 16 -19.65 20.35 9.78
N PRO A 17 -20.90 19.87 9.65
CA PRO A 17 -21.84 19.78 10.76
C PRO A 17 -21.33 18.82 11.84
N ALA A 18 -21.61 19.14 13.12
CA ALA A 18 -21.15 18.34 14.26
C ALA A 18 -21.62 16.88 14.20
N GLU A 19 -22.79 16.61 13.62
CA GLU A 19 -23.32 15.25 13.45
C GLU A 19 -22.45 14.38 12.55
N ARG A 20 -21.71 14.99 11.60
CA ARG A 20 -20.90 14.29 10.60
C ARG A 20 -19.44 14.12 11.00
N VAL A 21 -19.01 14.76 12.09
CA VAL A 21 -17.61 14.68 12.57
C VAL A 21 -17.26 13.26 13.00
N ALA A 22 -18.18 12.54 13.66
CA ALA A 22 -17.97 11.16 14.08
C ALA A 22 -17.72 10.23 12.86
N GLU A 23 -18.51 10.37 11.80
CA GLU A 23 -18.36 9.58 10.57
C GLU A 23 -17.00 9.82 9.89
N VAL A 24 -16.50 11.06 9.93
CA VAL A 24 -15.17 11.38 9.39
C VAL A 24 -14.07 10.76 10.23
N ILE A 25 -14.19 10.77 11.56
CA ILE A 25 -13.22 10.12 12.47
C ILE A 25 -13.19 8.61 12.18
N ASP A 26 -14.34 7.95 12.13
CA ASP A 26 -14.43 6.51 11.83
C ASP A 26 -13.82 6.17 10.47
N PHE A 27 -14.04 7.02 9.46
CA PHE A 27 -13.46 6.84 8.13
C PHE A 27 -11.94 7.02 8.12
N VAL A 28 -11.41 8.00 8.86
CA VAL A 28 -9.96 8.22 9.01
C VAL A 28 -9.32 7.03 9.73
N ASP A 29 -9.94 6.52 10.80
CA ASP A 29 -9.44 5.35 11.53
C ASP A 29 -9.44 4.10 10.64
N PHE A 30 -10.48 3.93 9.82
CA PHE A 30 -10.53 2.87 8.81
C PHE A 30 -9.41 2.97 7.78
N LEU A 31 -9.11 4.19 7.29
CA LEU A 31 -8.00 4.41 6.37
C LEU A 31 -6.65 4.14 7.04
N ALA A 32 -6.47 4.56 8.29
CA ALA A 32 -5.25 4.31 9.05
C ALA A 32 -5.00 2.81 9.26
N GLN A 33 -6.05 2.02 9.53
CA GLN A 33 -5.97 0.55 9.64
C GLN A 33 -5.64 -0.15 8.32
N ARG A 34 -6.02 0.45 7.18
CA ARG A 34 -5.73 -0.08 5.85
C ARG A 34 -4.43 0.43 5.25
N SER A 35 -3.85 1.48 5.81
CA SER A 35 -2.54 1.92 5.36
C SER A 35 -1.58 0.74 5.54
N PRO A 36 -0.84 0.35 4.50
CA PRO A 36 0.26 -0.56 4.73
C PRO A 36 1.13 0.02 5.85
N PRO A 37 1.71 -0.83 6.71
CA PRO A 37 2.67 -0.35 7.70
C PRO A 37 3.67 0.53 6.96
N PRO A 38 4.09 1.66 7.56
CA PRO A 38 5.11 2.51 6.96
C PRO A 38 6.23 1.58 6.52
N ALA A 39 6.63 1.66 5.24
CA ALA A 39 7.57 0.73 4.64
C ALA A 39 8.70 0.50 5.65
N SER A 40 8.72 -0.67 6.30
CA SER A 40 9.77 -1.00 7.25
C SER A 40 11.06 -0.73 6.51
N ASP A 41 12.00 -0.02 7.13
CA ASP A 41 13.32 0.21 6.55
C ASP A 41 13.84 -1.15 6.09
N LEU A 42 13.77 -1.43 4.78
CA LEU A 42 14.15 -2.72 4.20
C LEU A 42 15.64 -2.98 4.38
N GLN A 43 16.36 -2.02 4.97
CA GLN A 43 17.73 -2.11 5.44
C GLN A 43 17.95 -3.21 6.50
N ASP A 44 16.93 -3.54 7.31
CA ASP A 44 17.01 -4.61 8.33
C ASP A 44 16.54 -5.99 7.82
N PHE A 45 16.16 -6.11 6.55
CA PHE A 45 15.81 -7.41 5.97
C PHE A 45 17.11 -8.12 5.57
N PRO A 46 17.49 -9.24 6.21
CA PRO A 46 18.82 -9.87 6.09
C PRO A 46 19.04 -10.59 4.74
N VAL A 47 18.29 -10.22 3.72
CA VAL A 47 18.41 -10.81 2.39
C VAL A 47 19.28 -9.88 1.55
N ASP A 48 20.58 -9.97 1.79
CA ASP A 48 21.57 -9.21 1.03
C ASP A 48 21.67 -9.71 -0.42
N SER A 49 21.32 -10.98 -0.68
CA SER A 49 21.14 -11.56 -2.01
C SER A 49 20.50 -12.96 -1.91
N VAL A 50 19.49 -13.25 -2.74
CA VAL A 50 18.86 -14.60 -2.86
C VAL A 50 19.71 -15.60 -3.67
N GLY A 51 20.94 -15.22 -4.01
CA GLY A 51 21.78 -15.97 -4.94
C GLY A 51 21.34 -15.79 -6.40
N PRO A 52 22.13 -16.29 -7.36
CA PRO A 52 21.74 -16.25 -8.76
C PRO A 52 20.50 -17.10 -8.99
N TRP A 53 19.68 -16.67 -9.95
CA TRP A 53 18.60 -17.49 -10.44
C TRP A 53 19.15 -18.83 -10.96
N PRO A 54 18.54 -19.98 -10.63
CA PRO A 54 19.05 -21.27 -11.08
C PRO A 54 19.10 -21.35 -12.61
N GLU A 55 20.23 -21.81 -13.14
CA GLU A 55 20.39 -21.99 -14.58
C GLU A 55 19.37 -23.01 -15.10
N GLY A 56 18.66 -22.65 -16.18
CA GLY A 56 17.64 -23.49 -16.80
C GLY A 56 16.29 -23.53 -16.06
N LEU A 57 16.12 -22.79 -14.96
CA LEU A 57 14.82 -22.70 -14.31
C LEU A 57 13.97 -21.63 -15.01
N ASN A 58 12.93 -22.06 -15.71
CA ASN A 58 11.99 -21.19 -16.38
C ASN A 58 10.60 -21.37 -15.75
N LEU A 59 10.03 -20.26 -15.28
CA LEU A 59 8.71 -20.23 -14.63
C LEU A 59 7.61 -19.83 -15.61
N SER A 60 7.84 -20.06 -16.91
CA SER A 60 6.79 -19.88 -17.91
C SER A 60 5.60 -20.77 -17.57
N ARG A 61 4.41 -20.27 -17.89
CA ARG A 61 3.17 -21.01 -17.68
C ARG A 61 3.23 -22.40 -18.31
N SER A 62 3.81 -22.52 -19.50
CA SER A 62 3.95 -23.77 -20.23
C SER A 62 4.87 -24.78 -19.53
N GLU A 63 5.91 -24.34 -18.83
CA GLU A 63 6.74 -25.24 -18.02
C GLU A 63 6.13 -25.56 -16.65
N LEU A 64 5.40 -24.61 -16.05
CA LEU A 64 4.78 -24.82 -14.73
C LEU A 64 3.49 -25.63 -14.77
N TYR A 65 2.67 -25.41 -15.80
CA TYR A 65 1.33 -25.97 -15.89
C TYR A 65 1.16 -26.90 -17.10
N GLY A 66 2.15 -26.97 -18.00
CA GLY A 66 1.98 -27.62 -19.29
C GLY A 66 1.37 -26.66 -20.31
N ASP A 67 1.57 -26.97 -21.59
CA ASP A 67 0.84 -26.29 -22.66
C ASP A 67 -0.56 -26.89 -22.74
N ASP A 68 -1.48 -26.35 -21.93
CA ASP A 68 -2.90 -26.73 -21.92
C ASP A 68 -3.61 -26.18 -23.16
N GLY A 69 -2.97 -26.29 -24.33
CA GLY A 69 -3.28 -25.71 -25.63
C GLY A 69 -4.76 -25.41 -25.77
N ARG A 70 -5.11 -24.14 -25.65
CA ARG A 70 -6.45 -23.66 -25.92
C ARG A 70 -6.65 -23.45 -27.41
#